data_AF-A0A2E3D432-F1
#
_entry.id   AF-A0A2E3D432-F1
#
_cell.length_a   1.000
_cell.length_b   1.000
_cell.length_c   1.000
_cell.angle_alpha   90.00
_cell.angle_beta   90.00
_cell.angle_gamma   90.00
#
_symmetry.space_group_name_H-M   'P 1'
#
loop_
_entity.id
_entity.type
_entity.pdbx_description
1 polymer ?
#
loop_
_entity_poly.entity_id
_entity_poly.type
_entity_poly.pdbx_seq_one_letter_code
_entity_poly.pdbx_strand_id
1 'polypeptide(L)'
;MAWFQTTITLKPRSRGFHLVTQEILQTLAQPLADYEVGLAHFFIQHTSASLSINENADPDVRLDMESHFNHMVPENQPYYLHTLEGSDVRVI
;
A
#
# COMPACT_ATOMS: atom_id res chain seq x y z
N MET A 1 28.17 -8.80 -5.11
CA MET A 1 26.98 -7.94 -4.97
C MET A 1 25.85 -8.81 -4.47
N ALA A 2 25.55 -8.74 -3.17
CA ALA A 2 24.42 -9.47 -2.61
C ALA A 2 23.17 -8.64 -2.88
N TRP A 3 22.18 -9.24 -3.54
CA TRP A 3 20.83 -8.72 -3.64
C TRP A 3 19.94 -9.66 -2.84
N PHE A 4 19.03 -9.09 -2.07
CA PHE A 4 18.06 -9.84 -1.27
C PHE A 4 16.67 -9.59 -1.82
N GLN A 5 15.89 -10.66 -1.99
CA GLN A 5 14.50 -10.58 -2.41
C GLN A 5 13.66 -11.48 -1.51
N THR A 6 12.52 -10.96 -1.06
CA THR A 6 11.53 -11.73 -0.32
C THR A 6 10.13 -11.24 -0.66
N THR A 7 9.14 -12.09 -0.43
CA THR A 7 7.71 -11.73 -0.51
C THR A 7 7.20 -11.44 0.89
N ILE A 8 6.51 -10.32 1.05
CA ILE A 8 5.88 -9.91 2.31
C ILE A 8 4.36 -10.00 2.12
N THR A 9 3.70 -10.80 2.95
CA THR A 9 2.23 -10.86 2.98
C THR A 9 1.73 -9.87 4.02
N LEU A 10 0.99 -8.85 3.57
CA LEU A 10 0.35 -7.89 4.45
C LEU A 10 -0.96 -8.46 4.97
N LYS A 11 -1.35 -8.07 6.19
CA LYS A 11 -2.68 -8.36 6.73
C LYS A 11 -3.76 -7.72 5.85
N PRO A 12 -4.91 -8.40 5.70
CA PRO A 12 -6.02 -7.85 4.95
C PRO A 12 -6.59 -6.61 5.65
N ARG A 13 -6.98 -5.61 4.85
CA ARG A 13 -7.52 -4.33 5.31
C ARG A 13 -8.72 -3.94 4.46
N SER A 14 -9.62 -3.16 5.05
CA SER A 14 -10.67 -2.48 4.29
C SER A 14 -10.06 -1.42 3.37
N ARG A 15 -10.83 -0.92 2.40
CA ARG A 15 -10.46 0.26 1.62
C ARG A 15 -10.05 1.42 2.54
N GLY A 16 -9.03 2.16 2.14
CA GLY A 16 -8.49 3.31 2.89
C GLY A 16 -6.97 3.38 2.82
N PHE A 17 -6.39 4.35 3.54
CA PHE A 17 -4.94 4.53 3.66
C PHE A 17 -4.41 3.91 4.95
N HIS A 18 -3.46 3.00 4.82
CA HIS A 18 -2.97 2.20 5.94
C HIS A 18 -1.45 2.25 6.06
N LEU A 19 -0.96 2.36 7.29
CA LEU A 19 0.46 2.23 7.55
C LEU A 19 0.87 0.75 7.54
N VAL A 20 1.85 0.45 6.70
CA VAL A 20 2.43 -0.90 6.54
C VAL A 20 3.92 -0.94 6.89
N THR A 21 4.51 0.20 7.25
CA THR A 21 5.95 0.34 7.53
C THR A 21 6.45 -0.65 8.57
N GLN A 22 5.74 -0.79 9.70
CA GLN A 22 6.16 -1.70 10.77
C GLN A 22 6.09 -3.16 10.34
N GLU A 23 5.05 -3.54 9.59
CA GLU A 23 4.86 -4.91 9.08
C GLU A 23 5.95 -5.29 8.08
N ILE A 24 6.32 -4.34 7.20
CA ILE A 24 7.43 -4.50 6.26
C ILE A 24 8.77 -4.62 7.01
N LEU A 25 9.03 -3.71 7.96
CA LEU A 25 10.29 -3.70 8.73
C LEU A 25 10.47 -4.97 9.57
N GLN A 26 9.40 -5.54 10.13
CA GLN A 26 9.48 -6.80 10.87
C GLN A 26 10.05 -7.95 10.03
N THR A 27 9.76 -7.96 8.73
CA THR A 27 10.27 -8.99 7.82
C THR A 27 11.67 -8.65 7.29
N LEU A 28 11.96 -7.36 7.08
CA LEU A 28 13.21 -6.91 6.47
C LEU A 28 14.33 -6.58 7.46
N ALA A 29 14.06 -6.44 8.76
CA ALA A 29 15.06 -5.98 9.74
C ALA A 29 16.33 -6.84 9.75
N GLN A 30 16.21 -8.17 9.71
CA GLN A 30 17.36 -9.08 9.69
C GLN A 30 18.12 -9.00 8.35
N PRO A 31 17.46 -9.17 7.18
CA PRO A 31 18.12 -9.02 5.89
C PRO A 31 18.79 -7.66 5.66
N LEU A 32 18.23 -6.57 6.21
CA LEU A 32 18.77 -5.22 6.04
C LEU A 32 19.98 -4.94 6.94
N ALA A 33 20.21 -5.73 7.99
CA ALA A 33 21.31 -5.50 8.94
C ALA A 33 22.70 -5.55 8.29
N ASP A 34 22.83 -6.30 7.19
CA ASP A 34 24.08 -6.46 6.44
C ASP A 34 24.34 -5.34 5.41
N TYR A 35 23.41 -4.37 5.28
CA TYR A 35 23.47 -3.31 4.28
C TYR A 35 23.57 -1.93 4.95
N GLU A 36 24.68 -1.23 4.74
CA GLU A 36 24.80 0.19 5.15
C GLU A 36 24.12 1.14 4.15
N VAL A 37 24.23 0.84 2.86
CA VAL A 37 23.66 1.62 1.75
C VAL A 37 23.20 0.67 0.66
N GLY A 38 22.03 0.94 0.08
CA GLY A 38 21.48 0.13 -1.00
C GLY A 38 20.27 0.78 -1.67
N LEU A 39 19.68 0.05 -2.61
CA LEU A 39 18.44 0.43 -3.28
C LEU A 39 17.38 -0.63 -2.95
N ALA A 40 16.23 -0.19 -2.43
CA ALA A 40 15.09 -1.05 -2.14
C ALA A 40 13.99 -0.84 -3.17
N HIS A 41 13.53 -1.95 -3.77
CA HIS A 41 12.37 -1.95 -4.65
C HIS A 41 11.19 -2.60 -3.94
N PHE A 42 10.09 -1.86 -3.83
CA PHE A 42 8.82 -2.37 -3.31
C PHE A 42 7.84 -2.53 -4.48
N PHE A 43 7.42 -3.76 -4.73
CA PHE A 43 6.44 -4.07 -5.78
C PHE A 43 5.20 -4.69 -5.15
N ILE A 44 4.05 -4.04 -5.32
CA ILE A 44 2.76 -4.56 -4.87
C ILE A 44 2.20 -5.50 -5.94
N GLN A 45 1.92 -6.74 -5.57
CA GLN A 45 1.38 -7.77 -6.46
C GLN A 45 -0.17 -7.75 -6.46
N HIS A 46 -0.76 -6.56 -6.59
CA HIS A 46 -2.21 -6.35 -6.60
C HIS A 46 -2.59 -5.24 -7.58
N THR A 47 -3.69 -5.41 -8.31
CA THR A 47 -4.16 -4.43 -9.30
C THR A 47 -5.00 -3.31 -8.72
N SER A 48 -5.67 -3.56 -7.58
CA SER A 48 -6.52 -2.58 -6.90
C SER A 48 -5.90 -1.95 -5.64
N ALA A 49 -4.60 -2.14 -5.42
CA ALA A 49 -3.87 -1.48 -4.33
C ALA A 49 -2.58 -0.82 -4.84
N SER A 50 -2.14 0.19 -4.11
CA SER A 50 -0.88 0.88 -4.38
C SER A 50 -0.08 1.08 -3.09
N LEU A 51 1.24 1.23 -3.24
CA LEU A 51 2.12 1.69 -2.17
C LEU A 51 2.47 3.15 -2.42
N SER A 52 2.38 3.97 -1.38
CA SER A 52 2.80 5.37 -1.42
C SER A 52 3.73 5.66 -0.25
N ILE A 53 4.59 6.65 -0.43
CA ILE A 53 5.45 7.20 0.62
C ILE A 53 4.94 8.61 0.89
N ASN A 54 4.60 8.90 2.14
CA ASN A 54 4.06 10.19 2.55
C ASN A 54 4.52 10.53 3.98
N GLU A 55 4.25 11.76 4.41
CA GLU A 55 4.39 12.18 5.79
C GLU A 55 3.53 11.32 6.73
N ASN A 56 4.09 10.99 7.89
CA ASN A 56 3.41 10.25 8.94
C ASN A 56 3.62 10.88 10.33
N ALA A 57 3.82 12.20 10.37
CA ALA A 57 3.89 12.96 11.64
C ALA A 57 2.48 13.29 12.15
N ASP A 58 1.55 13.58 11.24
CA ASP A 58 0.16 13.91 11.53
C ASP A 58 -0.77 12.77 11.07
N PRO A 59 -1.59 12.18 11.95
CA PRO A 59 -2.57 11.16 11.55
C PRO A 59 -3.62 11.67 10.55
N ASP A 60 -3.88 12.98 10.50
CA ASP A 60 -4.90 13.58 9.65
C ASP A 60 -4.54 13.49 8.16
N VAL A 61 -3.25 13.39 7.82
CA VAL A 61 -2.78 13.19 6.43
C VAL A 61 -3.47 11.98 5.79
N ARG A 62 -3.67 10.89 6.53
CA ARG A 62 -4.33 9.69 5.99
C ARG A 62 -5.82 9.93 5.75
N LEU A 63 -6.47 10.67 6.64
CA LEU A 63 -7.89 11.02 6.52
C LEU A 63 -8.11 11.98 5.34
N ASP A 64 -7.22 12.95 5.15
CA ASP A 64 -7.26 13.89 4.04
C ASP A 64 -7.04 13.18 2.71
N MET A 65 -6.07 12.27 2.63
CA MET A 65 -5.85 11.44 1.44
C MET A 65 -7.09 10.61 1.11
N GLU A 66 -7.67 9.93 2.10
CA GLU A 66 -8.89 9.15 1.91
C GLU A 66 -10.07 10.01 1.44
N SER A 67 -10.27 11.16 2.08
CA SER A 67 -11.33 12.12 1.75
C SER A 67 -11.16 12.68 0.34
N HIS A 68 -9.93 13.03 -0.04
CA HIS A 68 -9.63 13.54 -1.37
C HIS A 68 -9.86 12.49 -2.46
N PHE A 69 -9.45 11.24 -2.24
CA PHE A 69 -9.71 10.14 -3.18
C PHE A 69 -11.20 9.86 -3.32
N ASN A 70 -11.95 9.85 -2.21
CA ASN A 70 -13.41 9.70 -2.22
C ASN A 70 -14.11 10.81 -3.01
N HIS A 71 -13.54 12.02 -3.03
CA HIS A 71 -14.09 13.14 -3.79
C HIS A 71 -13.72 13.08 -5.28
N MET A 72 -12.44 12.85 -5.59
CA MET A 72 -11.92 12.89 -6.96
C MET A 72 -12.30 11.66 -7.79
N VAL A 73 -12.29 10.48 -7.16
CA VAL A 73 -12.55 9.20 -7.82
C VAL A 73 -13.51 8.39 -6.94
N PRO A 74 -14.78 8.82 -6.85
CA PRO A 74 -15.77 8.11 -6.06
C PRO A 74 -15.98 6.70 -6.61
N GLU A 75 -16.26 5.76 -5.72
CA GLU A 75 -16.58 4.39 -6.10
C GLU A 75 -17.95 4.30 -6.79
N ASN A 76 -18.16 3.20 -7.53
CA ASN A 76 -19.46 2.81 -8.06
C ASN A 76 -20.17 3.87 -8.92
N GLN A 77 -19.41 4.67 -9.66
CA GLN A 77 -19.99 5.63 -10.59
C GLN A 77 -20.69 4.90 -11.73
N PRO A 78 -21.89 5.36 -12.16
CA PRO A 78 -22.72 4.66 -13.14
C PRO A 78 -22.08 4.58 -14.53
N TYR A 79 -21.06 5.40 -14.79
CA TYR A 79 -20.31 5.40 -16.05
C TYR A 79 -19.10 4.46 -16.04
N TYR A 80 -18.75 3.84 -14.91
CA TYR A 80 -17.68 2.83 -14.89
C TYR A 80 -18.15 1.55 -15.58
N LEU A 81 -17.43 1.17 -16.63
CA LEU A 81 -17.69 -0.05 -17.41
C LEU A 81 -16.88 -1.25 -16.91
N HIS A 82 -15.83 -1.00 -16.14
CA HIS A 82 -14.94 -2.02 -15.58
C HIS A 82 -15.49 -2.50 -14.22
N THR A 83 -16.48 -3.40 -14.26
CA THR A 83 -17.18 -3.91 -13.05
C THR A 83 -17.00 -5.42 -12.84
N LEU A 84 -16.21 -6.09 -13.69
CA LEU A 84 -16.02 -7.55 -13.64
C LEU A 84 -15.35 -8.02 -12.36
N GLU A 85 -14.51 -7.18 -11.73
CA GLU A 85 -13.83 -7.48 -10.47
C GLU A 85 -14.75 -7.27 -9.24
N GLY A 86 -15.97 -6.75 -9.45
CA GLY A 86 -16.90 -6.32 -8.41
C GLY A 86 -16.69 -4.86 -8.01
N SER A 87 -17.28 -4.45 -6.88
CA SER A 87 -16.87 -3.20 -6.23
C SER A 87 -15.44 -3.35 -5.74
N ASP A 88 -14.61 -2.31 -5.88
CA ASP A 88 -13.18 -2.29 -5.47
C ASP A 88 -12.95 -2.64 -3.97
N VAL A 89 -14.02 -2.76 -3.18
CA VAL A 89 -14.06 -3.04 -1.74
C VAL A 89 -13.83 -4.52 -1.39
N ARG A 90 -13.39 -5.38 -2.31
CA ARG A 90 -12.97 -6.74 -1.90
C ARG A 90 -11.71 -6.60 -1.05
N VAL A 91 -11.90 -6.87 0.25
CA VAL A 91 -10.87 -6.98 1.30
C VAL A 91 -9.54 -7.42 0.69
N ILE A 92 -8.58 -6.50 0.63
CA ILE A 92 -7.21 -6.72 0.15
C ILE A 92 -6.40 -7.18 1.35
#